data_AF-A0A7K5ZQ00-F1
#
_entry.id   AF-A0A7K5ZQ00-F1
#
_cell.length_a   1.000
_cell.length_b   1.000
_cell.length_c   1.000
_cell.angle_alpha   90.00
_cell.angle_beta   90.00
_cell.angle_gamma   90.00
#
_symmetry.space_group_name_H-M   'P 1'
#
loop_
_entity.id
_entity.type
_entity.pdbx_description
1 polymer ?
#
loop_
_entity_poly.entity_id
_entity_poly.type
_entity_poly.pdbx_seq_one_letter_code
_entity_poly.pdbx_strand_id
1 'polypeptide(L)'
;AQAGSQLIPLTLQGQQDPLRNQTALVDKSRSTVTYYVTSQSNLSAVVLYDSRNGYVCYKPVEQSTCYLRRMDPWDLQTLQAALNVSEQRAEQLLHHNNDTKYYREFLGIVAGEQVEPKGLGEAVQSLCEHTSIFWVRRGQGPGKQRLIYLCIDICFPSNICVSICFYYLPE
;
A
#
# COMPACT_ATOMS: atom_id res chain seq x y z
N ALA A 1 -23.73 6.35 16.79
CA ALA A 1 -22.70 5.35 17.04
C ALA A 1 -21.46 5.75 16.25
N GLN A 2 -20.43 6.24 16.94
CA GLN A 2 -19.18 6.68 16.30
C GLN A 2 -18.41 5.42 15.93
N ALA A 3 -18.36 5.09 14.64
CA ALA A 3 -17.68 3.89 14.17
C ALA A 3 -16.15 4.12 14.30
N GLY A 4 -15.51 3.36 15.17
CA GLY A 4 -14.13 3.59 15.59
C GLY A 4 -13.12 3.25 14.50
N SER A 5 -12.39 4.26 14.04
CA SER A 5 -11.13 4.08 13.32
C SER A 5 -10.00 3.92 14.35
N GLN A 6 -9.11 2.95 14.17
CA GLN A 6 -7.98 2.70 15.07
C GLN A 6 -6.66 3.02 14.36
N LEU A 7 -5.82 3.81 15.01
CA LEU A 7 -4.45 4.10 14.57
C LEU A 7 -3.50 3.12 15.24
N ILE A 8 -2.77 2.35 14.44
CA ILE A 8 -1.81 1.36 14.94
C ILE A 8 -0.42 1.77 14.43
N PRO A 9 0.49 2.26 15.31
CA PRO A 9 1.88 2.43 14.94
C PRO A 9 2.49 1.06 14.64
N LEU A 10 3.22 0.95 13.53
CA LEU A 10 3.89 -0.29 13.14
C LEU A 10 5.40 -0.07 13.12
N THR A 11 6.07 -0.37 14.24
CA THR A 11 7.53 -0.44 14.28
C THR A 11 7.97 -1.84 13.88
N LEU A 12 8.37 -2.02 12.63
CA LEU A 12 8.94 -3.26 12.10
C LEU A 12 10.48 -3.15 12.11
N GLN A 13 11.13 -3.97 12.92
CA GLN A 13 12.59 -4.12 12.91
C GLN A 13 12.96 -5.30 12.01
N GLY A 14 13.63 -5.02 10.89
CA GLY A 14 14.24 -6.04 10.05
C GLY A 14 15.75 -6.08 10.26
N GLN A 15 16.36 -7.26 10.18
CA GLN A 15 17.80 -7.48 10.42
C GLN A 15 18.74 -6.80 9.40
N GLN A 16 18.20 -6.17 8.35
CA GLN A 16 18.98 -5.56 7.25
C GLN A 16 18.55 -4.14 6.82
N ASP A 17 17.56 -3.50 7.46
CA ASP A 17 17.10 -2.16 7.05
C ASP A 17 16.89 -1.26 8.30
N PRO A 18 17.31 0.02 8.30
CA PRO A 18 16.95 0.96 9.35
C PRO A 18 15.44 0.96 9.65
N LEU A 19 15.10 1.29 10.91
CA LEU A 19 13.74 1.42 11.41
C LEU A 19 12.85 2.16 10.40
N ARG A 20 11.90 1.46 9.78
CA ARG A 20 10.94 2.08 8.87
C ARG A 20 9.87 2.79 9.69
N ASN A 21 9.78 4.11 9.54
CA ASN A 21 8.69 4.89 10.12
C ASN A 21 7.41 4.61 9.32
N GLN A 22 6.67 3.60 9.76
CA GLN A 22 5.41 3.21 9.15
C GLN A 22 4.27 3.25 10.18
N THR A 23 3.11 3.74 9.76
CA THR A 23 1.87 3.70 10.55
C THR A 23 0.76 3.08 9.72
N ALA A 24 -0.10 2.28 10.35
CA ALA A 24 -1.31 1.77 9.73
C ALA A 24 -2.54 2.38 10.40
N LEU A 25 -3.43 2.97 9.60
CA LEU A 25 -4.78 3.34 10.01
C LEU A 25 -5.73 2.21 9.58
N VAL A 26 -6.42 1.62 10.54
CA VAL A 26 -7.40 0.55 10.31
C VAL A 26 -8.79 1.09 10.58
N ASP A 27 -9.61 1.17 9.53
CA ASP A 27 -11.03 1.53 9.65
C ASP A 27 -11.90 0.32 9.29
N LYS A 28 -12.32 -0.40 10.34
CA LYS A 28 -13.17 -1.60 10.20
C LYS A 28 -14.54 -1.27 9.62
N SER A 29 -15.06 -0.08 9.91
CA SER A 29 -16.40 0.35 9.48
C SER A 29 -16.47 0.63 7.99
N ARG A 30 -15.36 1.11 7.43
CA ARG A 30 -15.17 1.35 5.99
C ARG A 30 -14.50 0.18 5.28
N SER A 31 -14.00 -0.80 6.04
CA SER A 31 -13.26 -1.96 5.53
C SER A 31 -11.99 -1.54 4.78
N THR A 32 -11.29 -0.53 5.33
CA THR A 32 -10.07 0.03 4.77
C THR A 32 -8.88 -0.11 5.71
N VAL A 33 -7.69 -0.25 5.12
CA VAL A 33 -6.41 -0.15 5.82
C VAL A 33 -5.51 0.79 5.03
N THR A 34 -4.98 1.81 5.69
CA THR A 34 -4.10 2.82 5.07
C THR A 34 -2.74 2.79 5.72
N TYR A 35 -1.71 2.50 4.93
CA TYR A 35 -0.32 2.53 5.37
C TYR A 35 0.32 3.86 4.96
N TYR A 36 0.96 4.52 5.93
CA TYR A 36 1.80 5.68 5.73
C TYR A 36 3.25 5.27 5.89
N VAL A 37 4.06 5.42 4.85
CA VAL A 37 5.49 5.11 4.85
C VAL A 37 6.25 6.43 4.78
N THR A 38 6.80 6.88 5.90
CA THR A 38 7.45 8.19 6.02
C THR A 38 8.95 8.08 5.78
N SER A 39 9.45 8.87 4.83
CA SER A 39 10.88 9.01 4.51
C SER A 39 11.62 9.80 5.59
N GLN A 40 12.95 9.81 5.53
CA GLN A 40 13.78 10.67 6.38
C GLN A 40 13.53 12.17 6.16
N SER A 41 13.01 12.55 4.99
CA SER A 41 12.60 13.93 4.67
C SER A 41 11.22 14.29 5.22
N ASN A 42 10.61 13.46 6.08
CA ASN A 42 9.28 13.64 6.66
C ASN A 42 8.14 13.70 5.64
N LEU A 43 8.34 13.07 4.48
CA LEU A 43 7.31 12.95 3.45
C LEU A 43 6.82 11.51 3.43
N SER A 44 5.50 11.33 3.28
CA SER A 44 4.91 10.00 3.35
C SER A 44 4.36 9.55 2.00
N ALA A 45 4.77 8.36 1.56
CA ALA A 45 4.00 7.61 0.58
C ALA A 45 2.81 6.96 1.31
N VAL A 46 1.68 6.82 0.61
CA VAL A 46 0.46 6.22 1.16
C VAL A 46 0.03 5.02 0.33
N VAL A 47 -0.30 3.92 0.99
CA VAL A 47 -0.90 2.73 0.37
C VAL A 47 -2.23 2.44 1.04
N LEU A 48 -3.32 2.61 0.30
CA LEU A 48 -4.68 2.38 0.75
C LEU A 48 -5.22 1.08 0.17
N TYR A 49 -5.71 0.22 1.05
CA TYR A 49 -6.51 -0.94 0.71
C TYR A 49 -7.98 -0.63 1.03
N ASP A 50 -8.85 -0.66 0.02
CA ASP A 50 -10.30 -0.51 0.16
C ASP A 50 -11.00 -1.77 -0.35
N SER A 51 -11.30 -2.69 0.58
CA SER A 51 -11.95 -3.96 0.21
C SER A 51 -13.42 -3.84 -0.10
N ARG A 52 -14.07 -2.77 0.37
CA ARG A 52 -15.47 -2.52 0.03
C ARG A 52 -15.60 -2.24 -1.47
N ASN A 53 -14.66 -1.49 -2.04
CA ASN A 53 -14.64 -1.17 -3.46
C ASN A 53 -13.69 -2.05 -4.29
N GLY A 54 -12.88 -2.88 -3.63
CA GLY A 54 -11.98 -3.85 -4.27
C GLY A 54 -10.73 -3.22 -4.89
N TYR A 55 -10.20 -2.15 -4.28
CA TYR A 55 -9.10 -1.36 -4.81
C TYR A 55 -7.88 -1.33 -3.89
N VAL A 56 -6.69 -1.31 -4.51
CA VAL A 56 -5.46 -0.86 -3.87
C VAL A 56 -5.02 0.43 -4.55
N CYS A 57 -4.83 1.48 -3.77
CA CYS A 57 -4.46 2.81 -4.24
C CYS A 57 -3.11 3.21 -3.65
N TYR A 58 -2.22 3.71 -4.51
CA TYR A 58 -0.87 4.14 -4.15
C TYR A 58 -0.74 5.64 -4.42
N LYS A 59 -0.31 6.39 -3.41
CA LYS A 59 0.06 7.81 -3.53
C LYS A 59 1.54 7.96 -3.18
N PRO A 60 2.45 8.00 -4.17
CA PRO A 60 3.86 8.24 -3.91
C PRO A 60 4.13 9.61 -3.30
N VAL A 61 5.32 9.77 -2.70
CA VAL A 61 5.82 11.05 -2.19
C VAL A 61 5.92 12.07 -3.34
N GLU A 62 5.45 13.30 -3.09
CA GLU A 62 5.65 14.48 -3.95
C GLU A 62 5.15 14.34 -5.42
N GLN A 63 4.34 13.33 -5.73
CA GLN A 63 3.75 13.14 -7.04
C GLN A 63 2.31 13.68 -7.06
N SER A 64 1.94 14.43 -8.10
CA SER A 64 0.56 14.85 -8.38
C SER A 64 -0.28 13.72 -9.01
N THR A 65 0.04 12.48 -8.68
CA THR A 65 -0.52 11.29 -9.31
C THR A 65 -0.73 10.16 -8.29
N CYS A 66 -1.91 9.56 -8.33
CA CYS A 66 -2.22 8.29 -7.70
C CYS A 66 -2.21 7.15 -8.71
N TYR A 67 -1.87 5.95 -8.24
CA TYR A 67 -1.93 4.73 -9.01
C TYR A 67 -2.95 3.78 -8.41
N LEU A 68 -3.85 3.27 -9.24
CA LEU A 68 -4.96 2.43 -8.80
C LEU A 68 -4.88 1.06 -9.46
N ARG A 69 -5.15 0.01 -8.69
CA ARG A 69 -5.38 -1.33 -9.23
C ARG A 69 -6.51 -2.04 -8.52
N ARG A 70 -7.06 -3.06 -9.16
CA ARG A 70 -7.97 -3.99 -8.51
C ARG A 70 -7.18 -4.89 -7.55
N MET A 71 -7.81 -5.19 -6.42
CA MET A 71 -7.33 -6.21 -5.50
C MET A 71 -7.35 -7.58 -6.17
N ASP A 72 -6.36 -8.40 -5.83
CA ASP A 72 -6.36 -9.82 -6.12
C ASP A 72 -6.75 -10.63 -4.85
N PRO A 73 -6.88 -11.96 -4.95
CA PRO A 73 -7.17 -12.79 -3.79
C PRO A 73 -6.12 -12.69 -2.66
N TRP A 74 -4.88 -12.33 -2.98
CA TRP A 74 -3.81 -12.23 -1.99
C TRP A 74 -3.88 -10.92 -1.18
N ASP A 75 -4.24 -9.82 -1.83
CA ASP A 75 -4.53 -8.54 -1.18
C ASP A 75 -5.68 -8.69 -0.19
N LEU A 76 -6.76 -9.37 -0.60
CA LEU A 76 -7.91 -9.61 0.26
C LEU A 76 -7.53 -10.43 1.50
N GLN A 77 -6.72 -11.48 1.34
CA GLN A 77 -6.22 -12.28 2.46
C GLN A 77 -5.32 -11.47 3.40
N THR A 78 -4.40 -10.67 2.84
CA THR A 78 -3.50 -9.81 3.61
C THR A 78 -4.28 -8.75 4.38
N LEU A 79 -5.31 -8.17 3.75
CA LEU A 79 -6.18 -7.19 4.38
C LEU A 79 -7.02 -7.81 5.51
N GLN A 80 -7.59 -9.00 5.29
CA GLN A 80 -8.35 -9.69 6.33
C GLN A 80 -7.48 -9.97 7.56
N ALA A 81 -6.22 -10.36 7.35
CA ALA A 81 -5.28 -10.50 8.46
C ALA A 81 -5.12 -9.17 9.21
N ALA A 82 -4.89 -8.06 8.51
CA ALA A 82 -4.73 -6.72 9.10
C ALA A 82 -5.99 -6.21 9.83
N LEU A 83 -7.18 -6.38 9.25
CA LEU A 83 -8.46 -5.98 9.87
C LEU A 83 -8.77 -6.77 11.14
N ASN A 84 -8.29 -8.03 11.21
CA ASN A 84 -8.49 -8.92 12.35
C ASN A 84 -7.40 -8.79 13.42
N VAL A 85 -6.35 -7.98 13.20
CA VAL A 85 -5.35 -7.70 14.23
C VAL A 85 -6.03 -6.91 15.36
N SER A 86 -5.93 -7.44 16.59
CA SER A 86 -6.19 -6.67 17.82
C SER A 86 -4.92 -5.98 18.29
N GLU A 87 -5.03 -4.87 19.01
CA GLU A 87 -3.88 -4.11 19.55
C GLU A 87 -2.90 -5.01 20.34
N GLN A 88 -3.41 -5.94 21.16
CA GLN A 88 -2.59 -6.92 21.90
C GLN A 88 -1.83 -7.92 21.02
N ARG A 89 -2.31 -8.20 19.81
CA ARG A 89 -1.70 -9.17 18.88
C ARG A 89 -0.68 -8.51 17.95
N ALA A 90 -0.81 -7.20 17.69
CA ALA A 90 0.15 -6.45 16.89
C ALA A 90 1.55 -6.48 17.53
N GLU A 91 1.66 -6.21 18.83
CA GLU A 91 2.95 -6.28 19.55
C GLU A 91 3.57 -7.69 19.52
N GLN A 92 2.74 -8.73 19.59
CA GLN A 92 3.18 -10.13 19.57
C GLN A 92 3.59 -10.63 18.17
N LEU A 93 2.94 -10.15 17.10
CA LEU A 93 3.31 -10.47 15.71
C LEU A 93 4.61 -9.78 15.27
N LEU A 94 4.87 -8.59 15.81
CA LEU A 94 6.13 -7.85 15.61
C LEU A 94 7.33 -8.55 16.28
N HIS A 95 7.10 -9.43 17.27
CA HIS A 95 8.16 -10.11 18.05
C HIS A 95 8.51 -11.52 17.58
N HIS A 96 7.80 -12.08 16.59
CA HIS A 96 7.88 -13.52 16.29
C HIS A 96 8.07 -13.80 14.79
N ASN A 97 9.26 -13.49 14.25
CA ASN A 97 9.98 -14.32 13.25
C ASN A 97 11.28 -13.64 12.81
N ASN A 98 12.40 -14.34 12.94
CA ASN A 98 13.70 -13.88 12.44
C ASN A 98 13.77 -13.83 10.90
N ASP A 99 12.81 -14.43 10.19
CA ASP A 99 12.77 -14.48 8.73
C ASP A 99 11.71 -13.52 8.16
N THR A 100 12.01 -12.21 8.15
CA THR A 100 11.22 -11.26 7.37
C THR A 100 11.35 -11.60 5.89
N LYS A 101 10.22 -11.82 5.21
CA LYS A 101 10.22 -12.12 3.77
C LYS A 101 10.18 -10.82 2.97
N TYR A 102 11.10 -10.67 2.04
CA TYR A 102 11.15 -9.54 1.12
C TYR A 102 10.83 -10.00 -0.29
N TYR A 103 9.91 -9.32 -0.97
CA TYR A 103 9.74 -9.47 -2.41
C TYR A 103 9.55 -8.12 -3.08
N ARG A 104 9.72 -8.13 -4.40
CA ARG A 104 9.56 -6.95 -5.24
C ARG A 104 8.41 -7.18 -6.21
N GLU A 105 7.48 -6.24 -6.25
CA GLU A 105 6.35 -6.23 -7.18
C GLU A 105 6.57 -5.14 -8.22
N PHE A 106 6.28 -5.44 -9.48
CA PHE A 106 6.41 -4.49 -10.57
C PHE A 106 5.03 -4.14 -11.12
N LEU A 107 4.67 -2.87 -11.07
CA LEU A 107 3.42 -2.33 -11.57
C LEU A 107 3.69 -1.44 -12.80
N GLY A 108 3.14 -1.86 -13.94
CA GLY A 108 3.17 -1.09 -15.16
C GLY A 108 2.06 -0.04 -15.15
N ILE A 109 2.44 1.23 -15.33
CA ILE A 109 1.50 2.34 -15.53
C ILE A 109 0.89 2.20 -16.92
N VAL A 110 -0.43 2.14 -16.98
CA VAL A 110 -1.17 2.04 -18.25
C VAL A 110 -1.34 3.45 -18.79
N ALA A 111 -0.60 3.77 -19.86
CA ALA A 111 -0.67 5.08 -20.50
C ALA A 111 -2.07 5.34 -21.07
N GLY A 112 -2.55 6.58 -20.96
CA GLY A 112 -3.85 7.01 -21.52
C GLY A 112 -5.10 6.59 -20.74
N GLU A 113 -4.99 5.68 -19.77
CA GLU A 113 -6.13 5.23 -18.95
C GLU A 113 -6.22 5.98 -17.61
N GLN A 114 -6.50 7.29 -17.70
CA GLN A 114 -6.85 8.06 -16.51
C GLN A 114 -8.21 7.59 -15.97
N VAL A 115 -8.29 7.41 -14.66
CA VAL A 115 -9.48 6.95 -13.96
C VAL A 115 -10.37 8.13 -13.61
N GLU A 116 -11.65 8.04 -13.91
CA GLU A 116 -12.66 8.97 -13.39
C GLU A 116 -12.82 8.76 -11.87
N PRO A 117 -12.56 9.77 -11.02
CA PRO A 117 -12.62 9.58 -9.56
C PRO A 117 -14.01 9.22 -9.04
N LYS A 118 -15.05 9.66 -9.75
CA LYS A 118 -16.44 9.44 -9.36
C LYS A 118 -16.78 7.95 -9.35
N GLY A 119 -17.08 7.43 -8.16
CA GLY A 119 -17.49 6.04 -7.96
C GLY A 119 -16.40 5.10 -7.46
N LEU A 120 -15.17 5.58 -7.22
CA LEU A 120 -14.07 4.78 -6.67
C LEU A 120 -14.16 4.52 -5.15
N GLY A 121 -15.22 5.01 -4.51
CA GLY A 121 -15.34 5.03 -3.05
C GLY A 121 -14.75 6.28 -2.41
N GLU A 122 -15.26 6.63 -1.22
CA GLU A 122 -14.86 7.84 -0.48
C GLU A 122 -13.38 7.82 -0.11
N ALA A 123 -12.84 6.67 0.32
CA ALA A 123 -11.45 6.58 0.78
C ALA A 123 -10.44 6.88 -0.34
N VAL A 124 -10.66 6.32 -1.54
CA VAL A 124 -9.81 6.60 -2.71
C VAL A 124 -9.96 8.04 -3.17
N GLN A 125 -11.19 8.56 -3.21
CA GLN A 125 -11.46 9.95 -3.60
C GLN A 125 -10.78 10.95 -2.66
N SER A 126 -10.85 10.74 -1.33
CA SER A 126 -10.18 11.59 -0.35
C SER A 126 -8.66 11.48 -0.42
N LEU A 127 -8.11 10.28 -0.62
CA LEU A 127 -6.65 10.11 -0.72
C LEU A 127 -6.07 10.85 -1.94
N CYS A 128 -6.77 10.76 -3.06
CA CYS A 128 -6.33 11.27 -4.36
C CYS A 128 -7.00 12.58 -4.75
N GLU A 129 -7.48 13.33 -3.75
CA GLU A 129 -8.08 14.64 -3.97
C GLU A 129 -7.10 15.55 -4.72
N HIS A 130 -7.56 16.16 -5.81
CA HIS A 130 -6.78 17.04 -6.69
C HIS A 130 -5.58 16.37 -7.40
N THR A 131 -5.48 15.04 -7.42
CA THR A 131 -4.43 14.31 -8.16
C THR A 131 -5.02 13.50 -9.30
N SER A 132 -4.30 13.38 -10.42
CA SER A 132 -4.66 12.45 -11.49
C SER A 132 -4.53 11.00 -10.99
N ILE A 133 -5.44 10.13 -11.42
CA ILE A 133 -5.43 8.71 -11.04
C ILE A 133 -5.20 7.89 -12.31
N PHE A 134 -4.21 6.99 -12.31
CA PHE A 134 -3.96 6.09 -13.44
C PHE A 134 -4.10 4.64 -13.03
N TRP A 135 -4.64 3.82 -13.94
CA TRP A 135 -4.61 2.38 -13.75
C TRP A 135 -3.18 1.84 -13.81
N VAL A 136 -2.89 0.89 -12.92
CA VAL A 136 -1.66 0.09 -12.96
C VAL A 136 -1.99 -1.38 -12.97
N ARG A 137 -1.16 -2.15 -13.67
CA ARG A 137 -1.28 -3.61 -13.76
C ARG A 137 0.03 -4.29 -13.41
N ARG A 138 -0.04 -5.50 -12.84
CA ARG A 138 1.16 -6.29 -12.59
C ARG A 138 1.87 -6.61 -13.90
N GLY A 139 3.16 -6.29 -13.95
CA GLY A 139 4.01 -6.61 -15.09
C GLY A 139 4.35 -8.09 -15.14
N GLN A 140 4.02 -8.78 -16.23
CA GLN A 140 4.50 -10.15 -16.49
C GLN A 140 5.91 -10.11 -17.12
N GLY A 141 6.77 -11.07 -16.77
CA GLY A 141 8.11 -11.23 -17.36
C GLY A 141 9.27 -10.59 -16.57
N PRO A 142 10.54 -10.90 -16.93
CA PRO A 142 11.72 -10.51 -16.17
C PRO A 142 11.93 -8.98 -16.20
N GLY A 143 12.05 -8.36 -15.02
CA GLY A 143 12.16 -6.91 -14.86
C GLY A 143 13.44 -6.25 -15.39
N LYS A 144 14.37 -7.00 -16.00
CA LYS A 144 15.72 -6.53 -16.38
C LYS A 144 15.75 -5.49 -17.51
N GLN A 145 14.62 -5.20 -18.17
CA GLN A 145 14.52 -4.21 -19.26
C GLN A 145 13.57 -3.05 -18.96
N ARG A 146 13.16 -2.86 -17.69
CA ARG A 146 12.19 -1.82 -17.31
C ARG A 146 12.90 -0.59 -16.75
N LEU A 147 12.56 0.60 -17.26
CA LEU A 147 12.95 1.86 -16.63
C LEU A 147 12.04 2.10 -15.41
N ILE A 148 12.54 1.72 -14.23
CA ILE A 148 11.82 1.89 -12.96
C ILE A 148 11.84 3.37 -12.58
N TYR A 149 10.68 3.95 -12.32
CA TYR A 149 10.54 5.37 -12.00
C TYR A 149 10.53 5.64 -10.50
N LEU A 150 9.81 4.82 -9.72
CA LEU A 150 9.79 4.91 -8.26
C LEU A 150 9.48 3.56 -7.63
N CYS A 151 9.86 3.36 -6.38
CA CYS A 151 9.42 2.24 -5.56
C CYS A 151 8.89 2.74 -4.20
N ILE A 152 7.86 2.08 -3.69
CA ILE A 152 7.35 2.26 -2.32
C ILE A 152 7.61 0.94 -1.61
N ASP A 153 8.43 0.93 -0.54
CA ASP A 153 8.54 -0.27 0.28
C ASP A 153 7.70 -0.21 1.55
N ILE A 154 6.79 -1.17 1.64
CA ILE A 154 5.77 -1.32 2.67
C ILE A 154 5.97 -2.66 3.38
N CYS A 155 5.80 -2.69 4.68
CA CYS A 155 5.87 -3.93 5.45
C CYS A 155 4.54 -4.20 6.19
N PHE A 156 4.05 -5.43 6.07
CA PHE A 156 2.79 -5.85 6.69
C PHE A 156 3.05 -6.48 8.07
N PRO A 157 2.06 -6.45 8.98
CA PRO A 157 2.16 -7.09 10.31
C PRO A 157 2.50 -8.60 10.28
N SER A 158 2.40 -9.25 9.12
CA SER A 158 2.76 -10.65 8.90
C SER A 158 4.26 -10.89 8.65
N ASN A 159 5.14 -9.92 8.96
CA ASN A 159 6.58 -9.96 8.68
C ASN A 159 6.91 -10.17 7.19
N ILE A 160 6.09 -9.56 6.33
CA ILE A 160 6.28 -9.54 4.88
C ILE A 160 6.51 -8.10 4.46
N CYS A 161 7.62 -7.83 3.79
CA CYS A 161 7.95 -6.55 3.21
C CYS A 161 7.93 -6.63 1.68
N VAL A 162 7.39 -5.60 1.06
CA VAL A 162 7.15 -5.53 -0.39
C VAL A 162 7.68 -4.22 -0.93
N SER A 163 8.59 -4.29 -1.89
CA SER A 163 9.05 -3.14 -2.67
C SER A 163 8.18 -3.05 -3.93
N ILE A 164 7.24 -2.11 -3.96
CA ILE A 164 6.29 -1.92 -5.05
C ILE A 164 6.88 -0.90 -6.02
N CYS A 165 7.37 -1.36 -7.16
CA CYS A 165 8.08 -0.55 -8.13
C CYS A 165 7.24 -0.27 -9.37
N PHE A 166 7.19 0.99 -9.79
CA PHE A 166 6.39 1.47 -10.90
C PHE A 166 7.26 1.75 -12.13
N TYR A 167 6.75 1.40 -13.31
CA TYR A 167 7.42 1.63 -14.59
C TYR A 167 6.40 1.92 -15.69
N TYR A 168 6.78 2.64 -16.73
CA TYR A 168 5.92 2.84 -17.91
C TYR A 168 6.01 1.63 -18.84
N LEU A 169 4.86 1.22 -19.38
CA LEU A 169 4.81 0.25 -20.46
C LEU A 169 5.10 1.00 -21.77
N PRO A 170 6.04 0.55 -22.62
CA PRO A 170 6.12 1.05 -23.99
C PRO A 170 4.81 0.73 -24.71
N GLU A 171 4.35 1.67 -25.55
CA GLU A 171 3.19 1.49 -26.44
C GLU A 171 3.38 0.34 -27.44
#